data_AF-A0A0N5DB57-F1
#
_entry.id   AF-A0A0N5DB57-F1
#
_cell.length_a   1.000
_cell.length_b   1.000
_cell.length_c   1.000
_cell.angle_alpha   90.00
_cell.angle_beta   90.00
_cell.angle_gamma   90.00
#
_symmetry.space_group_name_H-M   'P 1'
#
loop_
_entity.id
_entity.type
_entity.pdbx_description
1 polymer ?
#
loop_
_entity_poly.entity_id
_entity_poly.type
_entity_poly.pdbx_seq_one_letter_code
_entity_poly.pdbx_strand_id
1 'polypeptide(L)'
;MKMSYLLQVLLLGALILHSKAQTKCCNGILTPEERQNFVDTHNKLRSSLAKGNERNKNGNLMPKASNMLKLNYSCVLEKQAQKWADNCLFKHADTEYGENIFSLTTPKQFPISKIKETIVQQSCESWWGELKSAYPDNPTNILTSDLFDKGVGHFTQVRMLIIVNVKLTNYMSTCIQFT
;
A
#
# COMPACT_ATOMS: atom_id res chain seq x y z
N MET A 1 4.78 -19.37 -35.63
CA MET A 1 5.31 -18.98 -34.30
C MET A 1 5.47 -17.47 -34.07
N LYS A 2 4.93 -16.56 -34.91
CA LYS A 2 5.08 -15.10 -34.74
C LYS A 2 3.79 -14.36 -34.32
N MET A 3 2.61 -14.93 -34.56
CA MET A 3 1.32 -14.26 -34.27
C MET A 3 1.00 -14.17 -32.77
N SER A 4 1.31 -15.23 -31.99
CA SER A 4 1.04 -15.29 -30.55
C SER A 4 1.87 -14.27 -29.76
N TYR A 5 3.15 -14.10 -30.13
CA TYR A 5 4.05 -13.13 -29.48
C TYR A 5 3.60 -11.69 -29.73
N LEU A 6 3.14 -11.38 -30.96
CA LEU A 6 2.63 -10.06 -31.31
C LEU A 6 1.36 -9.72 -30.52
N LEU A 7 0.44 -10.69 -30.37
CA LEU A 7 -0.79 -10.52 -29.60
C LEU A 7 -0.50 -10.31 -28.11
N GLN A 8 0.46 -11.07 -27.54
CA GLN A 8 0.91 -10.90 -26.16
C GLN A 8 1.56 -9.52 -25.92
N VAL A 9 2.40 -9.05 -26.85
CA VAL A 9 3.04 -7.73 -26.76
C VAL A 9 2.01 -6.60 -26.88
N LEU A 10 1.01 -6.73 -27.75
CA LEU A 10 -0.08 -5.75 -27.88
C LEU A 10 -0.98 -5.73 -26.63
N LEU A 11 -1.30 -6.89 -26.06
CA LEU A 11 -2.05 -6.99 -24.80
C LEU A 11 -1.26 -6.39 -23.62
N LEU A 12 0.03 -6.70 -23.51
CA LEU A 12 0.93 -6.09 -22.52
C LEU A 12 1.02 -4.57 -22.72
N GLY A 13 1.17 -4.09 -23.95
CA GLY A 13 1.21 -2.67 -24.28
C GLY A 13 -0.09 -1.95 -23.90
N ALA A 14 -1.25 -2.54 -24.21
CA ALA A 14 -2.56 -2.01 -23.85
C ALA A 14 -2.77 -1.98 -22.32
N LEU A 15 -2.33 -3.02 -21.59
CA LEU A 15 -2.38 -3.06 -20.12
C LEU A 15 -1.48 -1.99 -19.49
N ILE A 16 -0.27 -1.77 -20.03
CA ILE A 16 0.66 -0.74 -19.56
C ILE A 16 0.10 0.67 -19.81
N LEU A 17 -0.55 0.90 -20.97
CA LEU A 17 -1.19 2.18 -21.28
C LEU A 17 -2.41 2.44 -20.39
N HIS A 18 -3.24 1.43 -20.13
CA HIS A 18 -4.39 1.56 -19.20
C HIS A 18 -3.93 1.85 -17.76
N SER A 19 -2.91 1.15 -17.26
CA SER A 19 -2.42 1.39 -15.88
C SER A 19 -1.83 2.80 -15.72
N LYS A 20 -1.13 3.32 -16.73
CA LYS A 20 -0.58 4.69 -16.74
C LYS A 20 -1.66 5.77 -16.89
N ALA A 21 -2.77 5.49 -17.57
CA ALA A 21 -3.89 6.41 -17.67
C ALA A 21 -4.66 6.50 -16.34
N GLN A 22 -4.79 5.38 -15.62
CA GLN A 22 -5.51 5.31 -14.35
C GLN A 22 -4.81 6.05 -13.19
N THR A 23 -3.49 6.21 -13.22
CA THR A 23 -2.74 7.04 -12.25
C THR A 23 -2.72 8.53 -12.62
N LYS A 24 -3.14 8.90 -13.83
CA LYS A 24 -2.97 10.26 -14.37
C LYS A 24 -4.07 11.24 -13.97
N CYS A 25 -5.29 10.77 -13.67
CA CYS A 25 -6.45 11.67 -13.51
C CYS A 25 -7.41 11.21 -12.41
N CYS A 26 -7.02 11.33 -11.14
CA CYS A 26 -7.94 11.09 -10.01
C CYS A 26 -8.55 12.38 -9.43
N ASN A 27 -8.11 13.57 -9.86
CA ASN A 27 -8.49 14.87 -9.29
C ASN A 27 -8.37 14.93 -7.76
N GLY A 28 -7.47 14.11 -7.19
CA GLY A 28 -7.10 14.09 -5.78
C GLY A 28 -5.72 14.69 -5.58
N ILE A 29 -5.27 14.71 -4.33
CA ILE A 29 -4.10 15.52 -3.96
C ILE A 29 -2.78 14.81 -4.18
N LEU A 30 -2.81 13.49 -4.33
CA LEU A 30 -1.64 12.77 -4.79
C LEU A 30 -1.29 13.21 -6.22
N THR A 31 -0.01 13.35 -6.50
CA THR A 31 0.47 13.53 -7.87
C THR A 31 0.41 12.19 -8.61
N PRO A 32 0.38 12.18 -9.95
CA PRO A 32 0.48 10.93 -10.71
C PRO A 32 1.71 10.09 -10.35
N GLU A 33 2.83 10.74 -10.03
CA GLU A 33 4.07 10.07 -9.59
C GLU A 33 3.91 9.42 -8.22
N GLU A 34 3.30 10.09 -7.24
CA GLU A 34 3.03 9.52 -5.91
C GLU A 34 2.11 8.30 -5.99
N ARG A 35 1.06 8.36 -6.83
CA ARG A 35 0.17 7.22 -7.09
C ARG A 35 0.92 6.04 -7.70
N GLN A 36 1.80 6.32 -8.67
CA GLN A 36 2.62 5.31 -9.32
C GLN A 36 3.60 4.67 -8.33
N ASN A 37 4.27 5.48 -7.50
CA ASN A 37 5.17 5.01 -6.46
C ASN A 37 4.46 4.13 -5.43
N PHE A 38 3.23 4.47 -5.03
CA PHE A 38 2.41 3.62 -4.17
C PHE A 38 2.16 2.24 -4.77
N VAL A 39 1.61 2.18 -6.00
CA VAL A 39 1.24 0.90 -6.60
C VAL A 39 2.47 0.06 -6.95
N ASP A 40 3.57 0.68 -7.37
CA ASP A 40 4.82 0.00 -7.69
C ASP A 40 5.50 -0.56 -6.44
N THR A 41 5.51 0.20 -5.35
CA THR A 41 6.09 -0.27 -4.07
C THR A 41 5.34 -1.50 -3.57
N HIS A 42 4.01 -1.47 -3.54
CA HIS A 42 3.20 -2.61 -3.14
C HIS A 42 3.40 -3.82 -4.06
N ASN A 43 3.40 -3.62 -5.38
CA ASN A 43 3.63 -4.72 -6.33
C ASN A 43 5.05 -5.31 -6.22
N LYS A 44 6.06 -4.49 -5.93
CA LYS A 44 7.44 -4.95 -5.68
C LYS A 44 7.50 -5.85 -4.45
N LEU A 45 6.90 -5.41 -3.33
CA LEU A 45 6.84 -6.18 -2.08
C LEU A 45 6.08 -7.50 -2.27
N ARG A 46 4.89 -7.45 -2.89
CA ARG A 46 4.08 -8.63 -3.23
C ARG A 46 4.83 -9.62 -4.13
N SER A 47 5.55 -9.11 -5.13
CA SER A 47 6.37 -9.94 -6.03
C SER A 47 7.51 -10.64 -5.27
N SER A 48 8.18 -9.91 -4.37
CA SER A 48 9.25 -10.46 -3.52
C SER A 48 8.71 -11.57 -2.60
N LEU A 49 7.59 -11.32 -1.93
CA LEU A 49 6.91 -12.30 -1.08
C LEU A 49 6.48 -13.54 -1.88
N ALA A 50 5.86 -13.34 -3.05
CA ALA A 50 5.41 -14.45 -3.89
C ALA A 50 6.56 -15.34 -4.38
N LYS A 51 7.75 -14.78 -4.57
CA LYS A 51 8.98 -15.51 -4.90
C LYS A 51 9.60 -16.24 -3.71
N GLY A 52 9.11 -16.00 -2.49
CA GLY A 52 9.64 -16.57 -1.25
C GLY A 52 10.94 -15.91 -0.81
N ASN A 53 11.13 -14.62 -1.11
CA ASN A 53 12.36 -13.88 -0.77
C ASN A 53 12.27 -13.12 0.56
N GLU A 54 11.08 -13.05 1.14
CA GLU A 54 10.83 -12.30 2.36
C GLU A 54 10.97 -13.20 3.59
N ARG A 55 11.47 -12.63 4.69
CA ARG A 55 11.64 -13.33 5.96
C ARG A 55 10.66 -12.84 6.99
N ASN A 56 10.11 -13.76 7.77
CA ASN A 56 9.25 -13.45 8.90
C ASN A 56 10.06 -13.09 10.16
N LYS A 57 9.37 -12.89 11.29
CA LYS A 57 9.98 -12.57 12.59
C LYS A 57 10.99 -13.61 13.06
N ASN A 58 10.77 -14.88 12.74
CA ASN A 58 11.67 -15.98 13.10
C ASN A 58 12.90 -16.07 12.17
N GLY A 59 12.97 -15.23 11.14
CA GLY A 59 14.04 -15.24 10.15
C GLY A 59 13.84 -16.29 9.05
N ASN A 60 12.73 -17.03 9.06
CA ASN A 60 12.42 -18.04 8.06
C ASN A 60 11.82 -17.42 6.80
N LEU A 61 12.12 -18.02 5.63
CA LEU A 61 11.55 -17.57 4.36
C LEU A 61 10.05 -17.86 4.33
N MET A 62 9.29 -16.89 3.85
CA MET A 62 7.86 -17.02 3.63
C MET A 62 7.55 -18.00 2.48
N PRO A 63 6.42 -18.71 2.53
CA PRO A 63 6.02 -19.63 1.47
C PRO A 63 5.80 -18.89 0.14
N LYS A 64 6.21 -19.53 -0.96
CA LYS A 64 5.97 -19.02 -2.32
C LYS A 64 4.47 -18.96 -2.62
N ALA A 65 4.07 -18.00 -3.44
CA ALA A 65 2.68 -17.85 -3.89
C ALA A 65 2.61 -17.94 -5.43
N SER A 66 1.75 -18.80 -5.96
CA SER A 66 1.56 -18.99 -7.39
C SER A 66 0.56 -18.01 -8.03
N ASN A 67 -0.40 -17.49 -7.24
CA ASN A 67 -1.52 -16.66 -7.73
C ASN A 67 -1.58 -15.27 -7.06
N MET A 68 -0.41 -14.64 -6.82
CA MET A 68 -0.36 -13.29 -6.28
C MET A 68 -0.78 -12.27 -7.35
N LEU A 69 -1.96 -11.65 -7.19
CA LEU A 69 -2.48 -10.67 -8.15
C LEU A 69 -1.64 -9.39 -8.17
N LYS A 70 -1.47 -8.80 -9.36
CA LYS A 70 -0.89 -7.47 -9.52
C LYS A 70 -1.95 -6.41 -9.19
N LEU A 71 -1.60 -5.45 -8.34
CA LEU A 71 -2.47 -4.35 -7.98
C LEU A 71 -2.47 -3.26 -9.05
N ASN A 72 -3.63 -2.64 -9.24
CA ASN A 72 -3.83 -1.43 -10.04
C ASN A 72 -4.31 -0.30 -9.12
N TYR A 73 -3.99 0.93 -9.48
CA TYR A 73 -4.42 2.10 -8.73
C TYR A 73 -5.91 2.39 -8.98
N SER A 74 -6.67 2.83 -7.97
CA SER A 74 -8.09 3.19 -8.13
C SER A 74 -8.37 4.60 -7.62
N CYS A 75 -8.76 5.50 -8.52
CA CYS A 75 -9.16 6.86 -8.16
C CYS A 75 -10.40 6.92 -7.25
N VAL A 76 -11.29 5.92 -7.35
CA VAL A 76 -12.48 5.84 -6.48
C VAL A 76 -12.07 5.58 -5.04
N LEU A 77 -11.14 4.64 -4.83
CA LEU A 77 -10.63 4.30 -3.51
C LEU A 77 -9.75 5.42 -2.95
N GLU A 78 -8.96 6.11 -3.79
CA GLU A 78 -8.23 7.33 -3.38
C GLU A 78 -9.18 8.39 -2.85
N LYS A 79 -10.29 8.66 -3.56
CA LYS A 79 -11.25 9.69 -3.13
C LYS A 79 -11.91 9.35 -1.80
N GLN A 80 -12.24 8.08 -1.58
CA GLN A 80 -12.80 7.61 -0.30
C GLN A 80 -11.77 7.71 0.84
N ALA A 81 -10.54 7.27 0.59
CA ALA A 81 -9.43 7.40 1.54
C ALA A 81 -9.16 8.87 1.88
N GLN A 82 -9.07 9.73 0.87
CA GLN A 82 -8.87 11.18 1.08
C GLN A 82 -9.98 11.77 1.94
N LYS A 83 -11.25 11.46 1.63
CA LYS A 83 -12.41 11.93 2.41
C LYS A 83 -12.30 11.50 3.89
N TRP A 84 -11.81 10.30 4.17
CA TRP A 84 -11.60 9.85 5.54
C TRP A 84 -10.43 10.57 6.21
N ALA A 85 -9.28 10.62 5.52
CA ALA A 85 -8.07 11.29 5.99
C ALA A 85 -8.31 12.76 6.35
N ASP A 86 -9.22 13.45 5.64
CA ASP A 86 -9.61 14.84 5.91
C ASP A 86 -10.29 15.06 7.27
N ASN A 87 -10.86 14.01 7.90
CA ASN A 87 -11.37 14.10 9.28
C ASN A 87 -10.24 14.16 10.31
N CYS A 88 -9.02 13.81 9.91
CA CYS A 88 -7.83 13.72 10.74
C CYS A 88 -7.97 12.92 12.03
N LEU A 89 -8.80 11.89 12.05
CA LEU A 89 -8.87 10.97 13.17
C LEU A 89 -7.89 9.82 12.91
N PHE A 90 -7.06 9.47 13.90
CA PHE A 90 -6.20 8.28 13.78
C PHE A 90 -7.00 7.06 14.24
N LYS A 91 -7.98 6.70 13.43
CA LYS A 91 -8.89 5.57 13.64
C LYS A 91 -9.34 5.04 12.29
N HIS A 92 -9.74 3.77 12.27
CA HIS A 92 -10.25 3.17 11.04
C HIS A 92 -11.59 3.75 10.60
N ALA A 93 -11.81 3.81 9.29
CA ALA A 93 -13.08 4.17 8.70
C ALA A 93 -14.09 3.03 8.83
N ASP A 94 -15.37 3.38 8.97
CA ASP A 94 -16.47 2.41 8.89
C ASP A 94 -16.83 2.19 7.42
N THR A 95 -16.15 1.23 6.76
CA THR A 95 -16.34 0.93 5.34
C THR A 95 -16.23 -0.57 5.08
N GLU A 96 -16.79 -1.03 3.96
CA GLU A 96 -16.68 -2.43 3.51
C GLU A 96 -15.30 -2.78 2.91
N TYR A 97 -14.42 -1.80 2.74
CA TYR A 97 -13.11 -2.01 2.14
C TYR A 97 -12.02 -2.23 3.19
N GLY A 98 -11.01 -3.03 2.84
CA GLY A 98 -9.80 -3.15 3.65
C GLY A 98 -9.01 -1.84 3.71
N GLU A 99 -8.51 -1.49 4.89
CA GLU A 99 -7.91 -0.18 5.16
C GLU A 99 -6.60 -0.29 5.93
N ASN A 100 -5.56 0.37 5.44
CA ASN A 100 -4.37 0.67 6.22
C ASN A 100 -4.27 2.17 6.52
N ILE A 101 -3.96 2.53 7.77
CA ILE A 101 -3.73 3.91 8.19
C ILE A 101 -2.26 4.11 8.62
N PHE A 102 -1.69 5.27 8.32
CA PHE A 102 -0.36 5.66 8.76
C PHE A 102 -0.35 7.14 9.14
N SER A 103 0.33 7.48 10.23
CA SER A 103 0.59 8.86 10.62
C SER A 103 2.06 9.06 10.92
N LEU A 104 2.61 10.16 10.41
CA LEU A 104 3.91 10.66 10.82
C LEU A 104 3.69 11.79 11.84
N THR A 105 4.70 12.10 12.64
CA THR A 105 4.76 13.36 13.41
C THR A 105 6.03 14.07 13.00
N THR A 106 5.91 15.31 12.51
CA THR A 106 7.07 16.10 12.06
C THR A 106 7.15 17.42 12.81
N PRO A 107 8.35 18.02 12.98
CA PRO A 107 8.48 19.40 13.44
C PRO A 107 7.65 20.35 12.57
N LYS A 108 7.11 21.41 13.18
CA LYS A 108 6.22 22.39 12.52
C LYS A 108 6.83 23.02 11.24
N GLN A 109 8.16 23.10 11.16
CA GLN A 109 8.89 23.76 10.09
C GLN A 109 9.36 22.79 8.98
N PHE A 110 8.99 21.50 9.05
CA PHE A 110 9.45 20.52 8.07
C PHE A 110 8.79 20.75 6.70
N PRO A 111 9.54 20.79 5.58
CA PRO A 111 8.97 21.11 4.26
C PRO A 111 7.91 20.11 3.82
N ILE A 112 6.73 20.60 3.43
CA ILE A 112 5.58 19.78 3.03
C ILE A 112 5.91 18.84 1.87
N SER A 113 6.68 19.31 0.87
CA SER A 113 7.12 18.48 -0.25
C SER A 113 7.91 17.26 0.22
N LYS A 114 8.79 17.43 1.20
CA LYS A 114 9.54 16.33 1.80
C LYS A 114 8.63 15.40 2.60
N ILE A 115 7.59 15.89 3.29
CA ILE A 115 6.63 15.04 4.00
C ILE A 115 5.90 14.11 2.99
N LYS A 116 5.45 14.65 1.87
CA LYS A 116 4.71 13.89 0.86
C LYS A 116 5.54 12.77 0.22
N GLU A 117 6.77 13.06 -0.18
CA GLU A 117 7.69 12.03 -0.68
C GLU A 117 7.97 10.97 0.39
N THR A 118 8.22 11.43 1.62
CA THR A 118 8.55 10.57 2.76
C THR A 118 7.40 9.64 3.12
N ILE A 119 6.16 10.11 3.05
CA ILE A 119 5.03 9.36 3.60
C ILE A 119 4.63 8.17 2.74
N VAL A 120 4.80 8.27 1.41
CA VAL A 120 4.53 7.15 0.50
C VAL A 120 5.43 5.98 0.83
N GLN A 121 6.72 6.26 0.97
CA GLN A 121 7.71 5.25 1.29
C GLN A 121 7.55 4.74 2.73
N GLN A 122 7.50 5.63 3.72
CA GLN A 122 7.45 5.23 5.13
C GLN A 122 6.18 4.47 5.51
N SER A 123 5.02 4.82 4.93
CA SER A 123 3.79 4.08 5.19
C SER A 123 3.89 2.63 4.69
N CYS A 124 4.35 2.44 3.44
CA CYS A 124 4.54 1.11 2.87
C CYS A 124 5.57 0.29 3.66
N GLU A 125 6.70 0.90 4.03
CA GLU A 125 7.76 0.24 4.82
C GLU A 125 7.28 -0.11 6.23
N SER A 126 6.52 0.78 6.87
CA SER A 126 5.95 0.54 8.20
C SER A 126 4.98 -0.63 8.19
N TRP A 127 4.00 -0.62 7.28
CA TRP A 127 3.02 -1.70 7.15
C TRP A 127 3.67 -3.03 6.77
N TRP A 128 4.63 -3.02 5.85
CA TRP A 128 5.35 -4.24 5.48
C TRP A 128 6.27 -4.75 6.58
N GLY A 129 6.81 -3.83 7.39
CA GLY A 129 7.73 -4.13 8.49
C GLY A 129 7.13 -5.08 9.55
N GLU A 130 5.80 -5.12 9.68
CA GLU A 130 5.08 -6.07 10.55
C GLU A 130 5.44 -7.53 10.26
N LEU A 131 5.77 -7.87 9.01
CA LEU A 131 6.24 -9.20 8.65
C LEU A 131 7.49 -9.60 9.45
N LYS A 132 8.45 -8.69 9.59
CA LYS A 132 9.71 -8.94 10.29
C LYS A 132 9.61 -8.72 11.79
N SER A 133 8.73 -7.84 12.26
CA SER A 133 8.64 -7.50 13.69
C SER A 133 7.66 -8.38 14.46
N ALA A 134 6.58 -8.82 13.82
CA ALA A 134 5.43 -9.41 14.50
C ALA A 134 4.96 -10.76 13.92
N TYR A 135 5.08 -10.99 12.61
CA TYR A 135 4.55 -12.19 11.96
C TYR A 135 5.43 -13.43 12.24
N PRO A 136 4.94 -14.43 12.99
CA PRO A 136 5.71 -15.63 13.31
C PRO A 136 5.70 -16.63 12.13
N ASP A 137 6.38 -17.76 12.32
CA ASP A 137 6.21 -18.92 11.44
C ASP A 137 4.74 -19.32 11.31
N ASN A 138 4.24 -19.25 10.07
CA ASN A 138 2.88 -19.63 9.72
C ASN A 138 2.90 -20.30 8.33
N PRO A 139 3.31 -21.57 8.23
CA PRO A 139 3.50 -22.26 6.95
C PRO A 139 2.17 -22.49 6.21
N THR A 140 1.04 -22.58 6.92
CA THR A 140 -0.29 -22.69 6.30
C THR A 140 -0.75 -21.36 5.70
N ASN A 141 -0.12 -20.25 6.10
CA ASN A 141 -0.40 -18.91 5.62
C ASN A 141 -1.84 -18.43 5.88
N ILE A 142 -2.49 -19.02 6.88
CA ILE A 142 -3.87 -18.73 7.34
C ILE A 142 -3.83 -17.58 8.36
N LEU A 143 -4.67 -16.57 8.18
CA LEU A 143 -4.86 -15.49 9.15
C LEU A 143 -5.89 -15.91 10.20
N THR A 144 -5.42 -16.34 11.36
CA THR A 144 -6.26 -16.59 12.55
C THR A 144 -6.43 -15.31 13.35
N SER A 145 -7.43 -15.25 14.24
CA SER A 145 -7.60 -14.15 15.20
C SER A 145 -6.34 -13.96 16.05
N ASP A 146 -5.77 -15.03 16.60
CA ASP A 146 -4.53 -14.99 17.38
C ASP A 146 -3.33 -14.41 16.60
N LEU A 147 -3.29 -14.65 15.29
CA LEU A 147 -2.27 -14.07 14.42
C LEU A 147 -2.56 -12.58 14.18
N PHE A 148 -3.81 -12.22 13.89
CA PHE A 148 -4.22 -10.84 13.66
C PHE A 148 -3.93 -9.94 14.88
N ASP A 149 -4.23 -10.44 16.09
CA ASP A 149 -4.02 -9.74 17.37
C ASP A 149 -2.54 -9.45 17.69
N LYS A 150 -1.61 -10.05 16.95
CA LYS A 150 -0.17 -9.72 17.04
C LYS A 150 0.19 -8.41 16.32
N GLY A 151 -0.76 -7.74 15.69
CA GLY A 151 -0.52 -6.49 14.97
C GLY A 151 0.15 -6.72 13.61
N VAL A 152 -0.36 -7.68 12.83
CA VAL A 152 0.10 -7.97 11.46
C VAL A 152 -0.95 -7.59 10.40
N GLY A 153 -1.98 -6.85 10.81
CA GLY A 153 -3.12 -6.48 9.98
C GLY A 153 -2.69 -5.69 8.75
N HIS A 154 -1.77 -4.73 8.91
CA HIS A 154 -1.36 -3.90 7.79
C HIS A 154 -0.54 -4.69 6.76
N PHE A 155 0.41 -5.53 7.21
CA PHE A 155 1.15 -6.42 6.33
C PHE A 155 0.23 -7.39 5.58
N THR A 156 -0.68 -8.05 6.31
CA THR A 156 -1.59 -9.03 5.72
C THR A 156 -2.57 -8.39 4.75
N GLN A 157 -2.97 -7.14 4.97
CA GLN A 157 -3.71 -6.36 3.99
C GLN A 157 -2.86 -6.06 2.73
N VAL A 158 -1.63 -5.54 2.86
CA VAL A 158 -0.72 -5.31 1.73
C VAL A 158 -0.51 -6.59 0.89
N ARG A 159 -0.45 -7.75 1.56
CA ARG A 159 -0.41 -9.09 0.95
C ARG A 159 -1.70 -9.45 0.19
N MET A 160 -2.89 -9.05 0.64
CA MET A 160 -4.17 -9.50 0.06
C MET A 160 -4.79 -8.53 -0.95
N LEU A 161 -4.90 -7.23 -0.66
CA LEU A 161 -5.48 -6.18 -1.52
C LEU A 161 -5.28 -4.78 -0.86
N ILE A 162 -5.39 -3.63 -1.54
CA ILE A 162 -5.04 -2.34 -0.89
C ILE A 162 -6.07 -1.24 -1.11
N ILE A 163 -6.42 -0.56 0.00
CA ILE A 163 -6.64 0.89 0.07
C ILE A 163 -5.60 1.48 1.02
N VAL A 164 -4.95 2.55 0.58
CA VAL A 164 -3.96 3.30 1.35
C VAL A 164 -4.63 4.55 1.91
N ASN A 165 -4.78 4.66 3.23
CA ASN A 165 -5.07 5.92 3.90
C ASN A 165 -3.76 6.48 4.49
N VAL A 166 -3.25 7.54 3.87
CA VAL A 166 -2.02 8.19 4.31
C VAL A 166 -2.33 9.52 4.97
N LYS A 167 -1.98 9.63 6.25
CA LYS A 167 -2.25 10.81 7.05
C LYS A 167 -1.03 11.74 7.06
N LEU A 168 -1.08 12.78 6.25
CA LEU A 168 -0.07 13.85 6.20
C LEU A 168 -0.26 14.83 7.35
N THR A 169 0.57 14.74 8.40
CA THR A 169 0.67 15.81 9.40
C THR A 169 1.57 16.94 8.90
N ASN A 170 1.05 17.67 7.92
CA ASN A 170 1.15 19.12 7.73
C ASN A 170 0.93 19.42 6.25
N TYR A 171 -0.27 19.95 5.99
CA TYR A 171 -0.86 20.26 4.70
C TYR A 171 -0.95 19.04 3.78
N MET A 172 -2.05 18.31 3.87
CA MET A 172 -3.26 18.82 3.22
C MET A 172 -4.58 18.31 3.87
N SER A 173 -4.54 18.21 5.19
CA SER A 173 -5.65 18.54 6.12
C SER A 173 -4.98 18.75 7.47
N THR A 174 -4.69 20.00 7.84
CA THR A 174 -4.04 20.32 9.11
C THR A 174 -4.99 20.07 10.27
N CYS A 175 -4.78 18.97 10.99
CA CYS A 175 -5.35 18.82 12.32
C CYS A 175 -4.26 19.02 13.34
N ILE A 176 -4.18 20.28 13.76
CA ILE A 176 -3.41 20.68 14.92
C ILE A 176 -4.19 20.15 16.13
N GLN A 177 -3.78 19.02 16.70
CA GLN A 177 -4.20 18.68 18.05
C GLN A 177 -3.28 19.45 19.01
N PHE A 178 -3.84 20.48 19.65
CA PHE A 178 -3.27 21.03 20.86
C PHE A 178 -3.56 20.03 21.99
N THR A 179 -2.52 19.50 22.61
CA THR A 179 -2.60 19.04 24.01
C THR A 179 -2.36 20.23 24.92
#